data_AF-A0A7Z2PZ94-F1
#
_entry.id   AF-A0A7Z2PZ94-F1
#
_cell.length_a   1.000
_cell.length_b   1.000
_cell.length_c   1.000
_cell.angle_alpha   90.00
_cell.angle_beta   90.00
_cell.angle_gamma   90.00
#
_symmetry.space_group_name_H-M   'P 1'
#
loop_
_entity.id
_entity.type
_entity.pdbx_description
1 polymer ?
#
loop_
_entity_poly.entity_id
_entity_poly.type
_entity_poly.pdbx_seq_one_letter_code
_entity_poly.pdbx_strand_id
1 'polypeptide(L)' 'MHNVSPSAGDLAEELPDNEAAWRRATVSAGAALFKDDGIFRPDQEWALEVTDEARKPIYFIQITAWQAE' A
#
# COMPACT_ATOMS: atom_id res chain seq x y z
N MET A 1 18.05 -13.42 2.22
CA MET A 1 16.75 -13.23 1.56
C MET A 1 15.73 -12.99 2.67
N HIS A 2 15.35 -11.75 2.94
CA HIS A 2 14.35 -11.46 3.97
C HIS A 2 12.98 -11.84 3.40
N ASN A 3 12.56 -13.07 3.71
CA ASN A 3 11.22 -13.57 3.46
C ASN A 3 10.26 -12.90 4.46
N VAL A 4 9.89 -11.66 4.17
CA VAL A 4 8.76 -11.03 4.85
C VAL A 4 7.51 -11.54 4.16
N SER A 5 7.11 -12.78 4.50
CA SER A 5 5.74 -13.21 4.23
C SER A 5 4.84 -12.26 5.02
N PRO A 6 3.96 -11.47 4.38
CA PRO A 6 2.99 -10.68 5.13
C PRO A 6 2.11 -11.70 5.84
N SER A 7 2.25 -11.78 7.17
CA SER A 7 1.28 -12.50 7.98
C SER A 7 -0.04 -11.79 7.76
N ALA A 8 -0.86 -12.34 6.87
CA ALA A 8 -2.18 -11.85 6.48
C ALA A 8 -3.18 -12.01 7.64
N GLY A 9 -2.93 -11.25 8.70
CA GLY A 9 -3.83 -11.00 9.81
C GLY A 9 -4.24 -9.53 9.91
N ASP A 10 -3.93 -8.72 8.90
CA ASP A 10 -4.28 -7.31 8.85
C ASP A 10 -5.72 -7.15 8.33
N LEU A 11 -6.65 -7.09 9.29
CA LEU A 11 -7.95 -6.43 9.26
C LEU A 11 -8.35 -5.86 7.89
N ALA A 12 -9.01 -6.67 7.06
CA ALA A 12 -9.77 -6.15 5.94
C ALA A 12 -10.89 -5.27 6.50
N GLU A 13 -10.73 -3.96 6.38
CA GLU A 13 -11.75 -2.97 6.77
C GLU A 13 -12.77 -2.90 5.63
N GLU A 14 -14.00 -3.32 5.88
CA GLU A 14 -15.12 -3.15 4.95
C GLU A 14 -15.44 -1.65 4.85
N LEU A 15 -15.27 -1.08 3.66
CA LEU A 15 -15.50 0.34 3.39
C LEU A 15 -16.78 0.50 2.55
N PRO A 16 -17.57 1.57 2.81
CA PRO A 16 -18.93 1.68 2.27
C PRO A 16 -18.98 1.88 0.75
N ASP A 17 -17.96 2.50 0.16
CA ASP A 17 -17.91 2.83 -1.27
C ASP A 17 -16.46 2.89 -1.78
N ASN A 18 -16.31 2.83 -3.10
CA ASN A 18 -15.01 2.93 -3.79
C ASN A 18 -14.25 4.23 -3.46
N GLU A 19 -14.95 5.34 -3.24
CA GLU A 19 -14.32 6.61 -2.85
C GLU A 19 -13.73 6.54 -1.42
N ALA A 20 -14.44 5.88 -0.50
CA ALA A 20 -13.93 5.62 0.85
C ALA A 20 -12.71 4.68 0.80
N ALA A 21 -12.74 3.65 -0.06
CA ALA A 21 -11.61 2.77 -0.34
C ALA A 21 -10.39 3.53 -0.86
N TRP A 22 -10.58 4.43 -1.82
CA TRP A 22 -9.52 5.29 -2.34
C TRP A 22 -8.92 6.21 -1.26
N ARG A 23 -9.78 6.87 -0.46
CA ARG A 23 -9.33 7.75 0.62
C ARG A 23 -8.55 6.99 1.69
N ARG A 24 -8.98 5.78 2.05
CA ARG A 24 -8.26 4.95 3.03
C ARG A 24 -6.92 4.47 2.48
N ALA A 25 -6.88 4.02 1.23
CA ALA A 25 -5.67 3.54 0.59
C ALA A 25 -4.59 4.64 0.50
N THR A 26 -4.98 5.86 0.10
CA THR A 26 -4.06 7.00 0.00
C THR A 26 -3.57 7.52 1.34
N VAL A 27 -4.43 7.56 2.37
CA VAL A 27 -4.01 7.87 3.75
C VAL A 27 -3.03 6.83 4.29
N SER A 28 -3.29 5.55 4.01
CA SER A 28 -2.42 4.45 4.41
C SER A 28 -1.06 4.50 3.70
N ALA A 29 -1.07 4.81 2.39
CA ALA A 29 0.15 5.06 1.64
C ALA A 29 0.93 6.24 2.23
N GLY A 30 0.27 7.37 2.52
CA GLY A 30 0.92 8.52 3.15
C GLY A 30 1.52 8.19 4.52
N ALA A 31 0.81 7.44 5.35
CA ALA A 31 1.35 6.97 6.62
C ALA A 31 2.53 6.01 6.42
N ALA A 32 2.47 5.07 5.49
CA ALA A 32 3.57 4.14 5.25
C ALA A 32 4.84 4.84 4.72
N LEU A 33 4.68 5.89 3.91
CA LEU A 33 5.79 6.59 3.26
C LEU A 33 6.39 7.70 4.12
N PHE A 34 5.56 8.45 4.86
CA PHE A 34 5.96 9.70 5.49
C PHE A 34 6.01 9.64 7.03
N LYS A 35 5.55 8.53 7.65
CA LYS A 35 5.51 8.42 9.12
C LYS A 35 6.87 8.08 9.74
N ASP A 36 7.78 7.51 8.97
CA ASP A 36 9.14 7.23 9.42
C ASP A 36 10.13 7.95 8.51
N ASP A 37 10.65 9.08 9.01
CA ASP A 37 11.68 9.98 8.43
C ASP A 37 12.64 9.31 7.43
N GLY A 38 12.22 9.16 6.17
CA GLY A 38 13.09 8.73 5.07
C GLY A 38 13.45 7.24 5.04
N ILE A 39 12.59 6.34 5.55
CA ILE A 39 12.81 4.89 5.38
C ILE A 39 12.65 4.46 3.92
N PHE A 40 11.83 5.16 3.13
CA PHE A 40 11.68 4.88 1.71
C PHE A 40 12.96 5.25 0.94
N ARG A 41 13.80 4.25 0.72
CA ARG A 41 15.14 4.35 0.11
C ARG A 41 15.05 4.19 -1.41
N PRO A 42 16.05 4.69 -2.15
CA PRO A 42 16.30 4.22 -3.51
C PRO A 42 16.24 2.70 -3.63
N ASP A 43 15.73 2.22 -4.75
CA ASP A 43 15.52 0.81 -5.10
C ASP A 43 14.50 0.08 -4.23
N GLN A 44 13.74 0.80 -3.40
CA GLN A 44 12.56 0.24 -2.73
C GLN A 44 11.29 0.43 -3.55
N GLU A 45 10.45 -0.59 -3.44
CA GLU A 45 9.10 -0.61 -3.97
C GLU A 45 8.12 -0.79 -2.82
N TRP A 46 7.05 0.02 -2.84
CA TRP A 46 5.89 -0.16 -1.99
C TRP A 46 4.66 -0.30 -2.89
N ALA A 47 3.84 -1.32 -2.60
CA ALA A 47 2.62 -1.56 -3.35
C ALA A 47 1.46 -1.82 -2.38
N LEU A 48 0.28 -1.32 -2.75
CA LEU A 48 -0.98 -1.60 -2.09
C LEU A 48 -2.02 -1.96 -3.15
N GLU A 49 -2.58 -3.16 -3.00
CA GLU A 49 -3.72 -3.61 -3.77
C GLU A 49 -5.00 -3.36 -2.98
N VAL A 50 -5.97 -2.69 -3.61
CA VAL A 50 -7.32 -2.48 -3.08
C VAL A 50 -8.25 -3.40 -3.85
N THR A 51 -8.91 -4.31 -3.14
CA THR A 51 -9.83 -5.30 -3.73
C THR A 51 -11.26 -5.10 -3.26
N ASP A 52 -12.22 -5.61 -4.03
CA ASP A 52 -13.62 -5.73 -3.61
C ASP A 52 -13.83 -6.99 -2.73
N GLU A 53 -15.08 -7.19 -2.29
CA GLU A 53 -15.50 -8.34 -1.48
C GLU A 53 -15.22 -9.70 -2.16
N ALA A 54 -15.17 -9.73 -3.50
CA ALA A 54 -14.85 -10.92 -4.29
C ALA A 54 -13.34 -11.08 -4.55
N ARG A 55 -12.49 -10.28 -3.89
CA ARG A 55 -11.04 -10.16 -4.11
C ARG A 55 -10.66 -9.73 -5.51
N LYS A 56 -11.56 -9.06 -6.22
CA LYS A 56 -11.25 -8.47 -7.52
C LYS A 56 -10.51 -7.15 -7.29
N PRO A 57 -9.36 -6.92 -7.93
CA PRO A 57 -8.65 -5.65 -7.79
C PRO A 57 -9.48 -4.49 -8.34
N ILE A 58 -9.66 -3.47 -7.52
CA ILE A 58 -10.31 -2.19 -7.86
C ILE A 58 -9.22 -1.16 -8.19
N TYR A 59 -8.22 -1.03 -7.31
CA TYR A 59 -7.10 -0.11 -7.47
C TYR A 59 -5.78 -0.77 -7.12
N PHE A 60 -4.73 -0.35 -7.81
CA PHE A 60 -3.37 -0.73 -7.49
C PHE A 60 -2.53 0.53 -7.36
N ILE A 61 -1.91 0.73 -6.20
CA ILE A 61 -1.03 1.85 -5.93
C ILE A 61 0.38 1.29 -5.82
N GLN A 62 1.26 1.71 -6.71
CA GLN A 62 2.68 1.33 -6.69
C GLN A 62 3.53 2.58 -6.62
N ILE A 63 4.53 2.54 -5.75
CA ILE A 63 5.48 3.62 -5.52
C ILE A 63 6.86 3.02 -5.57
N THR A 64 7.70 3.62 -6.39
CA THR A 64 9.04 3.14 -6.71
C THR A 64 10.01 4.30 -6.57
N ALA A 65 11.02 4.15 -5.74
CA ALA A 65 12.11 5.10 -5.64
C ALA A 65 13.26 4.62 -6.53
N TRP A 66 13.59 5.36 -7.60
CA TRP A 66 14.78 5.11 -8.41
C TRP A 66 15.78 6.25 -8.24
N GLN A 67 17.07 5.92 -8.20
CA GLN A 67 18.14 6.91 -8.37
C GLN A 67 18.45 7.02 -9.87
N ALA A 68 18.41 8.24 -10.39
CA ALA A 68 19.01 8.53 -11.69
C ALA A 68 20.52 8.76 -11.48
N GLU A 69 21.34 8.02 -12.24
CA GLU A 69 22.81 8.22 -12.33
C GLU A 69 23.20 9.57 -12.92
#